data_AF-A0A5M5BVU9-F1
#
_entry.id   AF-A0A5M5BVU9-F1
#
_cell.length_a   1.000
_cell.length_b   1.000
_cell.length_c   1.000
_cell.angle_alpha   90.00
_cell.angle_beta   90.00
_cell.angle_gamma   90.00
#
_symmetry.space_group_name_H-M   'P 1'
#
loop_
_entity.id
_entity.type
_entity.pdbx_description
1 polymer ?
#
loop_
_entity_poly.entity_id
_entity_poly.type
_entity_poly.pdbx_seq_one_letter_code
_entity_poly.pdbx_strand_id
1 'polypeptide(L)'
;MRKVYYIYNPQTQTYDRIYPTVRQRALSILRRLFYGMGLGAGCFIVLLLIFGSPSEKELRIENSRLLAQYNVLSRRLDDAMGVLQDIQQRDDNLYRVILQADPVSPAIRQAGYGGTNRYEELMDLANAKLVVNTTQ
;
A
#
# COMPACT_ATOMS: atom_id res chain seq x y z
N MET A 1 4.10 -31.37 -48.85
CA MET A 1 5.24 -32.24 -49.21
C MET A 1 6.12 -32.48 -47.97
N ARG A 2 6.59 -33.71 -47.73
CA ARG A 2 7.38 -34.08 -46.52
C ARG A 2 8.82 -33.54 -46.65
N LYS A 3 9.30 -32.73 -45.69
CA LYS A 3 10.72 -32.31 -45.65
C LYS A 3 11.62 -33.55 -45.56
N VAL A 4 12.42 -33.77 -46.59
CA VAL A 4 13.41 -34.86 -46.69
C VAL A 4 14.77 -34.25 -46.37
N TYR A 5 15.50 -34.85 -45.43
CA TYR A 5 16.85 -34.46 -45.10
C TYR A 5 17.81 -35.47 -45.74
N TYR A 6 18.87 -34.98 -46.38
CA TYR A 6 19.89 -35.81 -47.03
C TYR A 6 21.18 -35.68 -46.23
N ILE A 7 21.82 -36.80 -45.88
CA ILE A 7 23.17 -36.83 -45.33
C ILE A 7 24.08 -37.52 -46.35
N TYR A 8 25.25 -36.93 -46.58
CA TYR A 8 26.27 -37.49 -47.47
C TYR A 8 26.99 -38.63 -46.76
N ASN A 9 27.04 -39.81 -47.39
CA ASN A 9 27.84 -40.92 -46.91
C ASN A 9 29.20 -40.92 -47.65
N PRO A 10 30.31 -40.58 -46.97
CA PRO A 10 31.62 -40.48 -47.61
C PRO A 10 32.17 -41.83 -48.08
N GLN A 11 31.62 -42.96 -47.62
CA GLN A 11 32.08 -44.29 -48.03
C GLN A 11 31.43 -44.79 -49.33
N THR A 12 30.17 -44.41 -49.58
CA THR A 12 29.43 -44.83 -50.77
C THR A 12 29.27 -43.72 -51.80
N GLN A 13 29.76 -42.50 -51.50
CA GLN A 13 29.62 -41.27 -52.30
C GLN A 13 28.16 -40.92 -52.66
N THR A 14 27.18 -41.51 -51.97
CA THR A 14 25.76 -41.32 -52.21
C THR A 14 25.11 -40.50 -51.10
N TYR A 15 24.04 -39.77 -51.47
CA TYR A 15 23.21 -39.03 -50.53
C TYR A 15 22.05 -39.91 -50.05
N ASP A 16 22.08 -40.29 -48.77
CA ASP A 16 21.03 -41.09 -48.16
C ASP A 16 19.91 -40.21 -47.60
N ARG A 17 18.67 -40.64 -47.86
CA ARG A 17 17.45 -39.93 -47.46
C ARG A 17 17.06 -40.36 -46.06
N ILE A 18 17.18 -39.46 -45.10
CA ILE A 18 16.81 -39.75 -43.72
C ILE A 18 15.45 -39.13 -43.45
N TYR A 19 14.52 -39.96 -42.97
CA TYR A 19 13.24 -39.48 -42.48
C TYR A 19 13.35 -39.23 -40.98
N PRO A 20 13.14 -37.99 -40.50
CA PRO A 20 13.13 -37.73 -39.07
C PRO A 20 12.01 -38.57 -38.46
N THR A 21 12.37 -39.38 -37.47
CA THR A 21 11.43 -40.28 -36.79
C THR A 21 10.36 -39.45 -36.08
N VAL A 22 9.13 -39.97 -35.99
CA VAL A 22 8.00 -39.30 -35.32
C VAL A 22 8.34 -38.82 -33.91
N ARG A 23 9.16 -39.59 -33.17
CA ARG A 23 9.67 -39.21 -31.84
C ARG A 23 10.56 -37.96 -31.87
N GLN A 24 11.48 -37.85 -32.84
CA GLN A 24 12.35 -36.68 -32.99
C GLN A 24 11.55 -35.41 -33.33
N ARG A 25 10.48 -35.54 -34.12
CA ARG A 25 9.55 -34.44 -34.38
C ARG A 25 8.81 -34.01 -33.11
N ALA A 26 8.25 -34.96 -32.37
CA ALA A 26 7.56 -34.66 -31.11
C ALA A 26 8.49 -33.93 -30.12
N LEU A 27 9.74 -34.39 -29.98
CA LEU A 27 10.74 -33.77 -29.10
C LEU A 27 11.09 -32.34 -29.56
N SER A 28 11.21 -32.11 -30.87
CA SER A 28 11.46 -30.77 -31.42
C SER A 28 10.31 -29.79 -31.17
N ILE A 29 9.06 -30.27 -31.22
CA ILE A 29 7.86 -29.47 -30.96
C ILE A 29 7.75 -29.16 -29.47
N LEU A 30 7.99 -30.16 -28.60
CA LEU A 30 7.99 -29.98 -27.15
C LEU A 30 9.02 -28.95 -26.71
N ARG A 31 10.23 -29.00 -27.29
CA ARG A 31 11.29 -28.01 -27.00
C ARG A 31 10.83 -26.59 -27.39
N ARG A 32 10.15 -26.45 -28.53
CA ARG A 32 9.62 -25.15 -29.00
C ARG A 32 8.51 -24.62 -28.09
N LEU A 33 7.66 -25.50 -27.55
CA LEU A 33 6.64 -25.16 -26.56
C LEU A 33 7.26 -24.64 -25.26
N PHE A 34 8.33 -25.28 -24.77
CA PHE A 34 9.05 -24.84 -23.56
C PHE A 34 9.61 -23.42 -23.70
N TYR A 35 10.24 -23.10 -24.84
CA TYR A 35 10.71 -21.75 -25.11
C TYR A 35 9.56 -20.74 -25.14
N GLY A 36 8.44 -21.07 -25.80
CA GLY A 36 7.26 -20.20 -25.84
C GLY A 36 6.62 -19.99 -24.46
N MET A 37 6.54 -21.03 -23.66
CA MET A 37 6.00 -20.98 -22.30
C MET A 37 6.90 -20.17 -21.36
N GLY A 38 8.22 -20.32 -21.46
CA GLY A 38 9.18 -19.51 -20.70
C GLY A 38 9.11 -18.02 -21.07
N LEU A 39 9.03 -17.70 -22.36
CA LEU A 39 8.86 -16.33 -22.83
C LEU A 39 7.52 -15.74 -22.38
N GLY A 40 6.44 -16.52 -22.46
CA GLY A 40 5.11 -16.12 -21.99
C GLY A 40 5.07 -15.87 -20.48
N ALA A 41 5.62 -16.79 -19.69
CA ALA A 41 5.69 -16.65 -18.24
C ALA A 41 6.56 -15.45 -17.82
N GLY A 42 7.72 -15.27 -18.48
CA GLY A 42 8.58 -14.11 -18.25
C GLY A 42 7.89 -12.79 -18.57
N CYS A 43 7.22 -12.70 -19.72
CA CYS A 43 6.47 -11.51 -20.12
C CYS A 43 5.31 -11.23 -19.16
N PHE A 44 4.63 -12.28 -18.67
CA PHE A 44 3.57 -12.17 -17.68
C PHE A 44 4.08 -11.65 -16.32
N ILE A 45 5.22 -12.14 -15.85
CA ILE A 45 5.86 -11.64 -14.61
C ILE A 45 6.26 -10.16 -14.76
N VAL A 46 6.85 -9.78 -15.90
CA VAL A 46 7.23 -8.39 -16.16
C VAL A 46 6.00 -7.48 -16.20
N LEU A 47 4.90 -7.93 -16.81
CA LEU A 47 3.63 -7.19 -16.80
C LEU A 47 3.07 -7.04 -15.38
N LEU A 48 3.10 -8.09 -14.55
CA LEU A 48 2.66 -8.00 -13.16
C LEU A 48 3.51 -7.02 -12.33
N LEU A 49 4.82 -6.97 -12.57
CA LEU A 49 5.72 -6.04 -11.88
C LEU A 49 5.53 -4.58 -12.34
N ILE A 50 5.33 -4.34 -13.65
CA ILE A 50 5.17 -2.98 -14.21
C ILE A 50 3.78 -2.41 -13.89
N PHE A 51 2.73 -3.21 -14.04
CA PHE A 51 1.37 -2.76 -13.71
C PHE A 51 1.15 -2.66 -12.20
N GLY A 52 2.01 -3.28 -11.40
CA GLY A 52 1.80 -3.48 -9.98
C GLY A 52 0.59 -4.38 -9.75
N SER A 53 0.55 -5.11 -8.63
CA SER A 53 -0.72 -5.70 -8.23
C SER A 53 -1.73 -4.55 -8.11
N PRO A 54 -2.88 -4.57 -8.81
CA PRO A 54 -3.88 -3.50 -8.74
C PRO A 54 -4.25 -3.14 -7.29
N SER A 55 -4.10 -4.11 -6.39
CA SER A 55 -4.28 -3.97 -4.95
C SER A 55 -3.31 -2.98 -4.28
N GLU A 56 -2.04 -2.87 -4.70
CA GLU A 56 -1.10 -1.92 -4.08
C GLU A 56 -1.43 -0.46 -4.45
N LYS A 57 -1.89 -0.24 -5.68
CA LYS A 57 -2.29 1.08 -6.14
C LYS A 57 -3.55 1.55 -5.42
N GLU A 58 -4.54 0.68 -5.29
CA GLU A 58 -5.77 0.96 -4.54
C GLU A 58 -5.47 1.22 -3.06
N LEU A 59 -4.61 0.39 -2.44
CA LEU A 59 -4.23 0.57 -1.04
C LEU A 59 -3.53 1.92 -0.79
N ARG A 60 -2.66 2.36 -1.70
CA ARG A 60 -2.01 3.68 -1.61
C ARG A 60 -3.01 4.83 -1.78
N ILE A 61 -3.98 4.68 -2.68
CA ILE A 61 -5.04 5.68 -2.87
C ILE A 61 -5.90 5.77 -1.61
N GLU A 62 -6.32 4.64 -1.06
CA GLU A 62 -7.12 4.59 0.16
C GLU A 62 -6.39 5.20 1.35
N ASN A 63 -5.10 4.89 1.53
CA ASN A 63 -4.27 5.48 2.58
C ASN A 63 -4.15 7.02 2.42
N SER A 64 -3.91 7.50 1.21
CA SER A 64 -3.86 8.95 0.93
C SER A 64 -5.20 9.64 1.22
N ARG A 65 -6.33 8.98 0.94
CA ARG A 65 -7.68 9.47 1.21
C ARG A 65 -7.97 9.51 2.69
N LEU A 66 -7.56 8.49 3.45
CA LEU A 66 -7.68 8.45 4.90
C LEU A 66 -6.87 9.59 5.54
N LEU A 67 -5.62 9.78 5.13
CA LEU A 67 -4.78 10.88 5.62
C LEU A 67 -5.40 12.26 5.36
N ALA A 68 -5.98 12.47 4.19
CA ALA A 68 -6.68 13.72 3.87
C ALA A 68 -7.89 13.95 4.79
N GLN A 69 -8.68 12.90 5.07
CA GLN A 69 -9.82 12.99 5.99
C GLN A 69 -9.38 13.30 7.42
N TYR A 70 -8.30 12.64 7.89
CA TYR A 70 -7.72 12.92 9.20
C TYR A 70 -7.24 14.38 9.33
N ASN A 71 -6.58 14.92 8.31
CA ASN A 71 -6.14 16.31 8.31
C ASN A 71 -7.32 17.30 8.40
N VAL A 72 -8.40 17.05 7.67
CA VAL A 72 -9.62 17.88 7.75
C VAL A 72 -10.27 17.77 9.14
N LEU A 73 -10.31 16.57 9.73
CA LEU A 73 -10.84 16.36 11.06
C LEU A 73 -10.01 17.08 12.13
N SER A 74 -8.68 16.97 12.05
CA SER A 74 -7.74 17.67 12.94
C SER A 74 -8.00 19.17 12.94
N ARG A 75 -8.14 19.78 11.75
CA ARG A 75 -8.44 21.22 11.63
C ARG A 75 -9.75 21.62 12.30
N ARG A 76 -10.79 20.80 12.16
CA ARG A 76 -12.08 21.06 12.82
C ARG A 76 -11.98 20.95 14.35
N LEU A 77 -11.15 20.04 14.86
CA LEU A 77 -10.89 19.91 16.28
C LEU A 77 -10.11 21.11 16.80
N ASP A 78 -9.06 21.55 16.09
CA ASP A 78 -8.29 22.76 16.42
C ASP A 78 -9.21 23.99 16.50
N ASP A 79 -10.08 24.16 15.50
CA ASP A 79 -11.05 25.27 15.46
C ASP A 79 -12.03 25.20 16.65
N ALA A 80 -12.55 24.00 16.96
CA ALA A 80 -13.45 23.80 18.09
C ALA A 80 -12.76 24.06 19.44
N MET A 81 -11.50 23.65 19.59
CA MET A 81 -10.69 23.97 20.77
C MET A 81 -10.47 25.47 20.93
N GLY A 82 -10.20 26.20 19.83
CA GLY A 82 -10.08 27.66 19.85
C GLY A 82 -11.38 28.34 20.31
N VAL A 83 -12.54 27.88 19.84
CA VAL A 83 -13.85 28.39 20.29
C VAL A 83 -14.10 28.06 21.76
N LEU A 84 -13.80 26.85 22.21
CA LEU A 84 -13.93 26.47 23.63
C LEU A 84 -13.04 27.33 24.52
N GLN A 85 -11.83 27.68 24.07
CA GLN A 85 -10.93 28.56 24.80
C GLN A 85 -11.47 30.00 24.90
N ASP A 86 -12.05 30.55 23.83
CA ASP A 86 -12.70 31.87 23.85
C ASP A 86 -13.92 31.87 24.79
N ILE A 87 -14.73 30.80 24.78
CA ILE A 87 -15.84 30.63 25.73
C ILE A 87 -15.32 30.59 27.17
N GLN A 88 -14.27 29.80 27.45
CA GLN A 88 -13.67 29.75 28.78
C GLN A 88 -13.15 31.12 29.24
N GLN A 89 -12.49 31.87 28.36
CA GLN A 89 -11.99 33.20 28.68
C GLN A 89 -13.12 34.20 28.98
N ARG A 90 -14.22 34.13 28.22
CA ARG A 90 -15.42 34.94 28.49
C ARG A 90 -16.06 34.54 29.82
N ASP A 91 -16.20 33.25 30.08
CA ASP A 91 -16.78 32.71 31.31
C ASP A 91 -15.98 33.14 32.55
N ASP A 92 -14.65 32.93 32.52
CA ASP A 92 -13.72 33.33 33.60
C ASP A 92 -13.71 34.84 33.87
N ASN A 93 -14.09 35.67 32.88
CA ASN A 93 -14.25 37.11 33.04
C ASN A 93 -15.64 37.49 33.56
N LEU A 94 -16.70 36.80 33.14
CA LEU A 94 -18.08 37.07 33.52
C LEU A 94 -18.35 36.72 34.98
N TYR A 95 -17.87 35.56 35.45
CA TYR A 95 -17.99 35.12 36.85
C TYR A 95 -17.27 36.05 37.83
N ARG A 96 -16.14 36.62 37.41
CA ARG A 96 -15.38 37.58 38.23
C ARG A 96 -16.13 38.89 38.42
N VAL A 97 -16.82 39.36 37.38
CA VAL A 97 -17.48 40.67 37.37
C VAL A 97 -18.87 40.62 38.03
N ILE A 98 -19.64 39.54 37.81
CA ILE A 98 -21.03 39.46 38.29
C ILE A 98 -21.13 38.75 39.65
N LEU A 99 -20.31 37.72 39.89
CA LEU A 99 -20.49 36.83 41.03
C LEU A 99 -19.39 36.94 42.09
N GLN A 100 -18.31 37.72 41.83
CA GLN A 100 -17.10 37.77 42.68
C GLN A 100 -16.57 36.37 43.08
N ALA A 101 -16.84 35.37 42.25
CA ALA A 101 -16.44 34.00 42.49
C ALA A 101 -15.08 33.71 41.84
N ASP A 102 -14.23 32.97 42.54
CA ASP A 102 -12.94 32.55 41.98
C ASP A 102 -13.13 31.57 40.82
N PRO A 103 -12.35 31.68 39.74
CA PRO A 103 -12.45 30.80 38.58
C PRO A 103 -12.08 29.36 38.97
N VAL A 104 -12.72 28.39 38.30
CA VAL A 104 -12.45 26.95 38.53
C VAL A 104 -10.99 26.65 38.22
N SER A 105 -10.26 26.00 39.14
CA SER A 105 -8.83 25.76 38.96
C SER A 105 -8.52 24.90 37.72
N PRO A 106 -7.41 25.16 36.99
CA PRO A 106 -7.01 24.37 35.84
C PRO A 106 -6.82 22.89 36.18
N ALA A 107 -6.39 22.59 37.41
CA ALA A 107 -6.18 21.23 37.90
C ALA A 107 -7.48 20.43 37.98
N ILE A 108 -8.62 21.06 38.31
CA ILE A 108 -9.94 20.40 38.31
C ILE A 108 -10.47 20.27 36.87
N ARG A 109 -10.23 21.27 36.01
CA ARG A 109 -10.61 21.20 34.57
C ARG A 109 -9.87 20.08 33.82
N GLN A 110 -8.60 19.86 34.16
CA GLN A 110 -7.74 18.84 33.54
C GLN A 110 -7.75 17.50 34.30
N ALA A 111 -8.45 17.38 35.43
CA ALA A 111 -8.48 16.16 36.25
C ALA A 111 -9.01 14.92 35.51
N GLY A 112 -9.78 15.09 34.42
CA GLY A 112 -10.21 13.99 33.53
C GLY A 112 -9.12 13.47 32.57
N TYR A 113 -8.03 14.23 32.40
CA TYR A 113 -6.84 13.93 31.58
C TYR A 113 -5.66 13.49 32.46
N GLY A 114 -5.92 12.78 33.56
CA GLY A 114 -4.91 12.35 34.50
C GLY A 114 -3.90 11.36 33.91
N GLY A 115 -2.77 11.87 33.42
CA GLY A 115 -1.40 11.34 33.54
C GLY A 115 -1.06 9.94 32.97
N THR A 116 -2.04 9.16 32.53
CA THR A 116 -1.81 7.88 31.86
C THR A 116 -1.69 8.13 30.36
N ASN A 117 -0.58 7.69 29.77
CA ASN A 117 -0.34 7.81 28.35
C ASN A 117 -1.31 6.88 27.60
N ARG A 118 -2.57 7.31 27.42
CA ARG A 118 -3.66 6.54 26.79
C ARG A 118 -3.35 6.05 25.37
N TYR A 119 -2.30 6.61 24.78
CA TYR A 119 -1.85 6.33 23.42
C TYR A 119 -0.52 5.58 23.37
N GLU A 120 -0.03 5.04 24.49
CA GLU A 120 1.22 4.26 24.56
C GLU A 120 1.19 3.05 23.61
N GLU A 121 0.05 2.37 23.52
CA GLU A 121 -0.19 1.26 22.57
C GLU A 121 -0.29 1.74 21.11
N LEU A 122 -0.66 3.00 20.91
CA LEU A 122 -0.78 3.62 19.59
C LEU A 122 0.55 4.24 19.11
N MET A 123 1.56 4.36 19.98
CA MET A 123 2.89 4.88 19.64
C MET A 123 3.73 3.94 18.79
N ASP A 124 3.42 2.64 18.81
CA ASP A 124 4.15 1.62 18.05
C ASP A 124 3.70 1.52 16.58
N LEU A 125 2.62 2.22 16.21
CA LEU A 125 2.11 2.28 14.84
C LEU A 125 2.89 3.32 14.01
N ALA A 126 3.15 3.03 12.73
CA ALA A 126 3.84 3.96 11.82
C ALA A 126 3.15 5.34 11.71
N ASN A 127 1.84 5.41 11.99
CA ASN A 127 1.03 6.63 11.98
C ASN A 127 0.66 7.16 13.38
N ALA A 128 1.33 6.66 14.43
CA ALA A 128 1.14 7.05 15.83
C ALA A 128 0.99 8.56 16.03
N LYS A 129 1.92 9.33 15.46
CA LYS A 129 1.93 10.79 15.57
C LYS A 129 0.66 11.45 15.06
N LEU A 130 0.03 10.89 14.02
CA LEU A 130 -1.19 11.47 13.46
C LEU A 130 -2.38 11.23 14.37
N VAL A 131 -2.51 10.01 14.93
CA VAL A 131 -3.60 9.65 15.85
C VAL A 131 -3.49 10.45 17.15
N VAL A 132 -2.28 10.57 17.70
CA VAL A 132 -2.00 11.33 18.92
C VAL A 132 -2.27 12.82 18.72
N ASN A 133 -1.86 13.40 17.59
CA ASN A 133 -2.11 14.83 17.32
C ASN A 133 -3.59 15.16 17.09
N THR A 134 -4.41 14.21 16.66
CA THR A 134 -5.86 14.43 16.47
C THR A 134 -6.69 14.26 17.74
N THR A 135 -6.09 13.79 18.83
CA THR A 135 -6.81 13.44 20.06
C THR A 135 -6.44 14.29 21.29
N GLN A 136 -5.35 15.07 21.19
CA GLN A 136 -5.04 16.15 22.13
C GLN A 136 -5.80 17.42 21.76
#